data_AF-A0A6A7LFA4-F1
#
_entry.id   AF-A0A6A7LFA4-F1
#
_cell.length_a   1.000
_cell.length_b   1.000
_cell.length_c   1.000
_cell.angle_alpha   90.00
_cell.angle_beta   90.00
_cell.angle_gamma   90.00
#
_symmetry.space_group_name_H-M   'P 1'
#
loop_
_entity.id
_entity.type
_entity.pdbx_description
1 polymer ?
#
loop_
_entity_poly.entity_id
_entity_poly.type
_entity_poly.pdbx_seq_one_letter_code
_entity_poly.pdbx_strand_id
1 'polypeptide(L)'
;MAYGREDGYELRFGEPIDCCISIVDMVGSTEITTNIKTSHKLGKYYSIFINNMAVIGKKFGALITKMGGDSLVLYFPQTSNKNDKRAFKNVIECGITMLAAFNFINFKMSEEGLPPVGYRISSDYGRSDTARSNRSNNRDLFGSAMNICAEINRIATPNTMVVGGSLYQIIKSFPSSFLEDYLCKVAGEYSLGDLKRAYPIYSIASKYVRLRQDQLLNDTESINKSRGVEVSLIRNSSSSGNILLVDDDPDILLTFKSFLEVEGYKVDALNNSEDALKHFSQREASYYDLVLLDIRMPRLNGLQLFYRMKSIDMDTKIIFVSALEAAEELISLLPGIKSDKNIIKKPIGKEPFLEKINSMILESP
;
A
#
# COMPACT_ATOMS: atom_id res chain seq x y z
N MET A 1 32.85 34.46 -37.80
CA MET A 1 32.24 35.50 -36.94
C MET A 1 30.97 34.93 -36.37
N ALA A 2 30.90 34.89 -35.03
CA ALA A 2 29.82 34.31 -34.24
C ALA A 2 28.63 35.27 -34.11
N TYR A 3 27.42 34.72 -33.91
CA TYR A 3 26.32 35.18 -33.03
C TYR A 3 25.21 34.10 -33.13
N GLY A 4 24.69 33.43 -32.10
CA GLY A 4 24.96 33.41 -30.65
C GLY A 4 24.27 32.17 -30.05
N ARG A 5 24.87 31.60 -29.00
CA ARG A 5 24.27 30.55 -28.15
C ARG A 5 23.13 31.18 -27.34
N GLU A 6 21.93 30.63 -27.40
CA GLU A 6 20.91 30.84 -26.37
C GLU A 6 20.80 29.58 -25.49
N ASP A 7 21.77 29.39 -24.60
CA ASP A 7 21.67 28.45 -23.47
C ASP A 7 21.72 29.29 -22.18
N GLY A 8 20.57 29.87 -21.81
CA GLY A 8 20.47 30.82 -20.68
C GLY A 8 19.46 30.44 -19.58
N TYR A 9 18.66 29.39 -19.75
CA TYR A 9 17.66 29.01 -18.75
C TYR A 9 18.16 27.86 -17.86
N GLU A 10 18.17 28.08 -16.54
CA GLU A 10 18.55 27.06 -15.55
C GLU A 10 17.54 25.90 -15.44
N LEU A 11 16.28 26.17 -15.78
CA LEU A 11 15.17 25.21 -15.82
C LEU A 11 14.67 25.05 -17.25
N ARG A 12 14.53 23.81 -17.71
CA ARG A 12 13.90 23.45 -18.97
C ARG A 12 12.56 22.78 -18.69
N PHE A 13 11.48 23.35 -19.23
CA PHE A 13 10.16 22.74 -19.15
C PHE A 13 9.99 21.72 -20.27
N GLY A 14 9.49 20.54 -19.92
CA GLY A 14 9.04 19.54 -20.88
C GLY A 14 7.67 19.90 -21.46
N GLU A 15 7.17 19.04 -22.36
CA GLU A 15 5.82 19.18 -22.86
C GLU A 15 4.78 18.99 -21.73
N PRO A 16 3.73 19.83 -21.69
CA PRO A 16 2.63 19.66 -20.75
C PRO A 16 1.94 18.31 -20.94
N ILE A 17 1.70 17.59 -19.85
CA ILE A 17 0.99 16.30 -19.86
C ILE A 17 -0.16 16.37 -18.84
N ASP A 18 -1.37 16.07 -19.30
CA ASP A 18 -2.48 15.82 -18.38
C ASP A 18 -2.25 14.46 -17.69
N CYS A 19 -2.19 14.43 -16.36
CA CYS A 19 -1.99 13.19 -15.62
C CYS A 19 -2.50 13.30 -14.19
N CYS A 20 -2.52 12.17 -13.49
CA CYS A 20 -2.77 12.12 -12.06
C CYS A 20 -1.51 12.49 -11.28
N ILE A 21 -1.71 13.37 -10.30
CA ILE A 21 -0.77 13.67 -9.24
C ILE A 21 -1.36 13.16 -7.92
N SER A 22 -0.51 12.64 -7.04
CA SER A 22 -0.86 12.39 -5.64
C SER A 22 0.13 13.07 -4.73
N ILE A 23 -0.37 13.62 -3.61
CA ILE A 23 0.46 14.14 -2.52
C ILE A 23 0.16 13.31 -1.28
N VAL A 24 1.21 12.81 -0.65
CA VAL A 24 1.18 12.11 0.64
C VAL A 24 1.88 13.01 1.64
N ASP A 25 1.18 13.44 2.69
CA ASP A 25 1.66 14.47 3.62
C ASP A 25 1.57 13.98 5.07
N MET A 26 2.63 14.10 5.86
CA MET A 26 2.62 13.70 7.27
C MET A 26 1.86 14.73 8.12
N VAL A 27 0.95 14.25 8.97
CA VAL A 27 0.18 15.12 9.86
C VAL A 27 1.03 15.55 11.04
N GLY A 28 1.13 16.87 11.26
CA GLY A 28 1.77 17.44 12.44
C GLY A 28 3.28 17.18 12.49
N SER A 29 3.92 16.90 11.34
CA SER A 29 5.34 16.56 11.25
C SER A 29 6.24 17.56 11.97
N THR A 30 5.96 18.86 11.85
CA THR A 30 6.77 19.94 12.41
C THR A 30 6.74 19.89 13.94
N GLU A 31 5.56 19.66 14.53
CA GLU A 31 5.42 19.55 15.99
C GLU A 31 5.97 18.22 16.54
N ILE A 32 5.81 17.13 15.79
CA ILE A 32 6.36 15.83 16.20
C ILE A 32 7.89 15.89 16.20
N THR A 33 8.48 16.49 15.17
CA THR A 33 9.93 16.48 14.97
C THR A 33 10.70 17.41 15.89
N THR A 34 10.10 18.48 16.41
CA THR A 34 10.71 19.32 17.47
C THR A 34 10.94 18.54 18.77
N ASN A 35 10.13 17.51 19.02
CA ASN A 35 10.24 16.66 20.20
C ASN A 35 11.25 15.50 20.02
N ILE A 36 11.80 15.31 18.82
CA ILE A 36 12.80 14.27 18.54
C ILE A 36 14.20 14.80 18.86
N LYS A 37 14.75 14.34 19.99
CA LYS A 37 15.98 14.88 20.60
C LYS A 37 17.29 14.68 19.80
N THR A 38 17.34 13.77 18.82
CA THR A 38 18.58 13.47 18.09
C THR A 38 18.39 13.48 16.58
N SER A 39 19.38 14.03 15.86
CA SER A 39 19.40 14.08 14.39
C SER A 39 19.32 12.69 13.75
N HIS A 40 19.92 11.67 14.38
CA HIS A 40 19.80 10.28 13.95
C HIS A 40 18.36 9.76 14.02
N LYS A 41 17.65 10.00 15.14
CA LYS A 41 16.23 9.59 15.27
C LYS A 41 15.33 10.36 14.30
N LEU A 42 15.63 11.63 14.05
CA LEU A 42 14.91 12.45 13.09
C LEU A 42 15.06 11.90 11.66
N GLY A 43 16.29 11.59 11.25
CA GLY A 43 16.55 10.95 9.95
C GLY A 43 15.84 9.60 9.83
N LYS A 44 15.80 8.81 10.91
CA LYS A 44 15.12 7.52 10.95
C LYS A 44 13.60 7.64 10.84
N TYR A 45 13.00 8.62 11.52
CA TYR A 45 11.58 8.93 11.45
C TYR A 45 11.14 9.24 10.01
N TYR A 46 11.82 10.19 9.34
CA TYR A 46 11.52 10.49 7.93
C TYR A 46 11.82 9.30 7.02
N SER A 47 12.92 8.59 7.22
CA SER A 47 13.30 7.45 6.38
C SER A 47 12.30 6.30 6.43
N ILE A 48 11.79 5.95 7.62
CA ILE A 48 10.77 4.89 7.77
C ILE A 48 9.54 5.27 6.97
N PHE A 49 9.05 6.51 7.11
CA PHE A 49 7.86 6.96 6.41
C PHE A 49 8.08 7.04 4.88
N ILE A 50 9.06 7.83 4.45
CA ILE A 50 9.31 8.12 3.03
C ILE A 50 9.64 6.85 2.25
N ASN A 51 10.47 5.95 2.80
CA ASN A 51 10.85 4.74 2.08
C ASN A 51 9.66 3.79 1.89
N ASN A 52 8.78 3.63 2.89
CA ASN A 52 7.57 2.81 2.72
C ASN A 52 6.65 3.41 1.65
N MET A 53 6.39 4.72 1.69
CA MET A 53 5.55 5.39 0.69
C MET A 53 6.17 5.31 -0.71
N ALA A 54 7.48 5.51 -0.82
CA ALA A 54 8.20 5.44 -2.08
C ALA A 54 8.13 4.03 -2.72
N VAL A 55 8.32 2.99 -1.91
CA VAL A 55 8.24 1.59 -2.37
C VAL A 55 6.83 1.27 -2.87
N ILE A 56 5.79 1.69 -2.15
CA ILE A 56 4.40 1.49 -2.57
C ILE A 56 4.13 2.27 -3.87
N GLY A 57 4.48 3.57 -3.93
CA GLY A 57 4.29 4.42 -5.10
C GLY A 57 4.88 3.82 -6.38
N LYS A 58 6.15 3.42 -6.32
CA LYS A 58 6.85 2.80 -7.46
C LYS A 58 6.17 1.53 -7.96
N LYS A 59 5.62 0.69 -7.06
CA LYS A 59 4.90 -0.55 -7.44
C LYS A 59 3.62 -0.29 -8.22
N PHE A 60 3.02 0.89 -8.06
CA PHE A 60 1.83 1.31 -8.82
C PHE A 60 2.18 2.18 -10.04
N GLY A 61 3.46 2.25 -10.43
CA GLY A 61 3.91 2.99 -11.60
C GLY A 61 4.05 4.50 -11.36
N ALA A 62 4.07 4.96 -10.10
CA ALA A 62 4.34 6.35 -9.79
C ALA A 62 5.84 6.67 -9.92
N LEU A 63 6.15 7.84 -10.47
CA LEU A 63 7.45 8.48 -10.33
C LEU A 63 7.40 9.47 -9.17
N ILE A 64 8.45 9.46 -8.35
CA ILE A 64 8.57 10.38 -7.21
C ILE A 64 9.32 11.61 -7.70
N THR A 65 8.71 12.79 -7.59
CA THR A 65 9.24 14.03 -8.18
C THR A 65 9.87 14.95 -7.15
N LYS A 66 9.25 15.06 -5.97
CA LYS A 66 9.74 15.90 -4.87
C LYS A 66 9.58 15.21 -3.52
N MET A 67 10.63 15.29 -2.72
CA MET A 67 10.58 15.07 -1.27
C MET A 67 10.74 16.44 -0.61
N GLY A 68 9.63 17.05 -0.21
CA GLY A 68 9.64 18.34 0.46
C GLY A 68 9.39 18.13 1.93
N GLY A 69 10.44 17.92 2.72
CA GLY A 69 10.34 17.65 4.16
C GLY A 69 9.46 16.42 4.46
N ASP A 70 8.22 16.69 4.84
CA ASP A 70 7.19 15.79 5.32
C ASP A 70 6.17 15.34 4.25
N SER A 71 6.29 15.84 3.01
CA SER A 71 5.43 15.43 1.90
C SER A 71 6.18 14.73 0.75
N LEU A 72 5.49 13.77 0.14
CA LEU A 72 5.90 13.05 -1.06
C LEU A 72 4.95 13.36 -2.21
N VAL A 73 5.50 13.81 -3.34
CA VAL A 73 4.74 14.03 -4.57
C VAL A 73 4.95 12.87 -5.53
N LEU A 74 3.85 12.25 -5.95
CA LEU A 74 3.77 11.09 -6.83
C LEU A 74 3.12 11.50 -8.15
N TYR A 75 3.76 11.12 -9.24
CA TYR A 75 3.36 11.40 -10.61
C TYR A 75 3.05 10.12 -11.36
N PHE A 76 1.89 10.03 -12.02
CA PHE A 76 1.44 8.81 -12.71
C PHE A 76 1.36 9.02 -14.24
N PRO A 77 2.48 8.86 -14.98
CA PRO A 77 2.55 9.21 -16.41
C PRO A 77 1.58 8.41 -17.28
N GLN A 78 1.27 7.17 -16.92
CA GLN A 78 0.39 6.30 -17.72
C GLN A 78 -1.04 6.83 -17.81
N THR A 79 -1.45 7.68 -16.85
CA THR A 79 -2.78 8.32 -16.86
C THR A 79 -2.92 9.44 -17.89
N SER A 80 -1.84 9.77 -18.61
CA SER A 80 -1.92 10.61 -19.81
C SER A 80 -2.83 10.02 -20.88
N ASN A 81 -2.91 8.69 -20.94
CA ASN A 81 -3.95 8.02 -21.71
C ASN A 81 -5.24 7.93 -20.88
N LYS A 82 -6.21 8.83 -21.16
CA LYS A 82 -7.52 8.86 -20.48
C LYS A 82 -8.33 7.57 -20.60
N ASN A 83 -8.02 6.71 -21.58
CA ASN A 83 -8.70 5.42 -21.78
C ASN A 83 -8.04 4.27 -21.02
N ASP A 84 -6.86 4.47 -20.43
CA ASP A 84 -6.15 3.44 -19.67
C ASP A 84 -6.75 3.30 -18.27
N LYS A 85 -7.86 2.56 -18.19
CA LYS A 85 -8.56 2.25 -16.94
C LYS A 85 -7.61 1.69 -15.88
N ARG A 86 -6.65 0.84 -16.29
CA ARG A 86 -5.71 0.23 -15.35
C ARG A 86 -4.78 1.27 -14.72
N ALA A 87 -4.30 2.24 -15.49
CA ALA A 87 -3.49 3.32 -14.97
C ALA A 87 -4.23 4.14 -13.91
N PHE A 88 -5.51 4.45 -14.13
CA PHE A 88 -6.31 5.15 -13.12
C PHE A 88 -6.64 4.27 -11.90
N LYS A 89 -6.90 2.96 -12.09
CA LYS A 89 -7.05 2.02 -10.96
C LYS A 89 -5.78 2.01 -10.11
N ASN A 90 -4.61 2.00 -10.73
CA ASN A 90 -3.33 2.05 -10.01
C ASN A 90 -3.18 3.28 -9.12
N VAL A 91 -3.70 4.46 -9.52
CA VAL A 91 -3.66 5.67 -8.67
C VAL A 91 -4.46 5.47 -7.39
N ILE A 92 -5.70 4.99 -7.51
CA ILE A 92 -6.57 4.73 -6.36
C ILE A 92 -5.99 3.63 -5.47
N GLU A 93 -5.57 2.51 -6.08
CA GLU A 93 -5.01 1.39 -5.34
C GLU A 93 -3.67 1.73 -4.68
N CYS A 94 -2.90 2.66 -5.25
CA CYS A 94 -1.70 3.20 -4.61
C CYS A 94 -2.04 3.87 -3.29
N GLY A 95 -2.98 4.82 -3.30
CA GLY A 95 -3.41 5.53 -2.09
C GLY A 95 -4.03 4.59 -1.04
N ILE A 96 -4.89 3.66 -1.45
CA ILE A 96 -5.45 2.65 -0.56
C ILE A 96 -4.37 1.76 0.07
N THR A 97 -3.38 1.34 -0.70
CA THR A 97 -2.28 0.51 -0.19
C THR A 97 -1.37 1.29 0.74
N MET A 98 -1.14 2.57 0.47
CA MET A 98 -0.44 3.46 1.38
C MET A 98 -1.18 3.54 2.72
N LEU A 99 -2.49 3.83 2.72
CA LEU A 99 -3.30 3.84 3.95
C LEU A 99 -3.28 2.51 4.69
N ALA A 100 -3.34 1.38 3.99
CA ALA A 100 -3.22 0.06 4.58
C ALA A 100 -1.87 -0.15 5.31
N ALA A 101 -0.80 0.51 4.86
CA ALA A 101 0.50 0.45 5.52
C ALA A 101 0.56 1.26 6.84
N PHE A 102 -0.50 2.00 7.23
CA PHE A 102 -0.52 2.85 8.43
C PHE A 102 -0.12 2.11 9.72
N ASN A 103 -0.82 1.02 10.06
CA ASN A 103 -0.55 0.27 11.29
C ASN A 103 0.89 -0.26 11.29
N PHE A 104 1.32 -0.72 10.12
CA PHE A 104 2.63 -1.30 9.93
C PHE A 104 3.74 -0.24 10.14
N ILE A 105 3.60 0.93 9.54
CA ILE A 105 4.58 2.02 9.68
C ILE A 105 4.70 2.43 11.14
N ASN A 106 3.58 2.53 11.85
CA ASN A 106 3.57 2.88 13.28
C ASN A 106 4.18 1.80 14.17
N PHE A 107 4.02 0.52 13.82
CA PHE A 107 4.76 -0.56 14.46
C PHE A 107 6.28 -0.35 14.34
N LYS A 108 6.78 -0.07 13.12
CA LYS A 108 8.21 0.26 12.92
C LYS A 108 8.67 1.50 13.68
N MET A 109 7.84 2.54 13.78
CA MET A 109 8.17 3.71 14.60
C MET A 109 8.35 3.30 16.07
N SER A 110 7.43 2.47 16.59
CA SER A 110 7.48 1.99 17.97
C SER A 110 8.72 1.14 18.26
N GLU A 111 9.10 0.21 17.37
CA GLU A 111 10.32 -0.60 17.52
C GLU A 111 11.58 0.27 17.66
N GLU A 112 11.58 1.43 17.01
CA GLU A 112 12.68 2.39 17.02
C GLU A 112 12.58 3.43 18.15
N GLY A 113 11.58 3.30 19.03
CA GLY A 113 11.28 4.27 20.08
C GLY A 113 11.03 5.67 19.53
N LEU A 114 10.29 5.75 18.42
CA LEU A 114 9.86 6.96 17.73
C LEU A 114 8.35 7.19 17.93
N PRO A 115 7.89 8.45 17.92
CA PRO A 115 6.47 8.75 18.01
C PRO A 115 5.68 8.19 16.81
N PRO A 116 4.37 7.94 16.97
CA PRO A 116 3.53 7.53 15.86
C PRO A 116 3.42 8.62 14.79
N VAL A 117 3.18 8.20 13.55
CA VAL A 117 2.98 9.06 12.39
C VAL A 117 1.57 8.89 11.85
N GLY A 118 0.88 10.02 11.64
CA GLY A 118 -0.31 10.11 10.79
C GLY A 118 0.04 10.75 9.46
N TYR A 119 -0.75 10.49 8.41
CA TYR A 119 -0.55 11.13 7.10
C TYR A 119 -1.86 11.22 6.31
N ARG A 120 -1.90 12.10 5.31
CA ARG A 120 -3.05 12.36 4.45
C ARG A 120 -2.67 12.11 3.01
N ILE A 121 -3.61 11.61 2.22
CA ILE A 121 -3.40 11.39 0.79
C ILE A 121 -4.42 12.21 0.01
N SER A 122 -3.95 12.96 -0.97
CA SER A 122 -4.77 13.69 -1.93
C SER A 122 -4.38 13.27 -3.33
N SER A 123 -5.33 13.14 -4.25
CA SER A 123 -5.03 12.89 -5.65
C SER A 123 -5.96 13.65 -6.58
N ASP A 124 -5.44 14.13 -7.70
CA ASP A 124 -6.27 14.77 -8.72
C ASP A 124 -5.65 14.64 -10.11
N TYR A 125 -6.46 14.94 -11.13
CA TYR A 125 -6.10 14.84 -12.53
C TYR A 125 -6.10 16.21 -13.20
N GLY A 126 -5.07 16.50 -13.99
CA GLY A 126 -5.04 17.69 -14.82
C GLY A 126 -3.67 17.99 -15.38
N ARG A 127 -3.56 19.16 -16.02
CA ARG A 127 -2.34 19.60 -16.69
C ARG A 127 -1.19 19.67 -15.70
N SER A 128 -0.10 19.01 -16.07
CA SER A 128 1.15 18.97 -15.33
C SER A 128 2.34 19.23 -16.25
N ASP A 129 3.14 20.22 -15.90
CA ASP A 129 4.38 20.57 -16.57
C ASP A 129 5.55 20.04 -15.73
N THR A 130 6.42 19.24 -16.33
CA THR A 130 7.66 18.81 -15.67
C THR A 130 8.78 19.78 -16.01
N ALA A 131 9.43 20.37 -15.02
CA ALA A 131 10.65 21.14 -15.20
C ALA A 131 11.86 20.29 -14.79
N ARG A 132 12.96 20.41 -15.54
CA ARG A 132 14.23 19.77 -15.21
C ARG A 132 15.31 20.84 -15.11
N SER A 133 16.11 20.77 -14.05
CA SER A 133 17.30 21.60 -13.94
C SER A 133 18.40 21.06 -14.84
N ASN A 134 19.18 21.95 -15.46
CA ASN A 134 20.35 21.53 -16.24
C ASN A 134 21.44 20.90 -15.36
N ARG A 135 21.39 21.08 -14.03
CA ARG A 135 22.40 20.60 -13.07
C ARG A 135 21.96 19.37 -12.27
N SER A 136 20.71 18.92 -12.40
CA SER A 136 20.20 17.75 -11.68
C SER A 136 19.27 16.91 -12.53
N ASN A 137 19.21 15.60 -12.25
CA ASN A 137 18.23 14.71 -12.88
C ASN A 137 16.83 14.80 -12.26
N ASN A 138 16.63 15.70 -11.28
CA ASN A 138 15.36 15.86 -10.61
C ASN A 138 14.35 16.56 -11.53
N ARG A 139 13.11 16.09 -11.45
CA ARG A 139 11.96 16.65 -12.18
C ARG A 139 11.06 17.33 -11.16
N ASP A 140 10.94 18.64 -11.27
CA ASP A 140 9.90 19.39 -10.56
C ASP A 140 8.61 19.32 -11.34
N LEU A 141 7.49 19.34 -10.62
CA LEU A 141 6.16 19.38 -11.21
C LEU A 141 5.51 20.72 -10.93
N PHE A 142 4.78 21.21 -11.92
CA PHE A 142 3.93 22.39 -11.84
C PHE A 142 2.61 22.08 -12.52
N GLY A 143 1.53 22.76 -12.14
CA GLY A 143 0.27 22.65 -12.86
C GLY A 143 -0.95 22.56 -11.96
N SER A 144 -2.13 22.56 -12.59
CA SER A 144 -3.41 22.64 -11.88
C SER A 144 -3.64 21.41 -10.99
N ALA A 145 -3.24 20.23 -11.44
CA ALA A 145 -3.39 18.99 -10.67
C ALA A 145 -2.62 19.04 -9.34
N MET A 146 -1.37 19.54 -9.37
CA MET A 146 -0.55 19.67 -8.18
C MET A 146 -1.12 20.72 -7.21
N ASN A 147 -1.55 21.87 -7.72
CA ASN A 147 -2.14 22.93 -6.90
C ASN A 147 -3.43 22.44 -6.23
N ILE A 148 -4.31 21.76 -6.97
CA ILE A 148 -5.55 21.22 -6.41
C ILE A 148 -5.22 20.14 -5.38
N CYS A 149 -4.28 19.23 -5.66
CA CYS A 149 -3.85 18.22 -4.66
C CYS A 149 -3.41 18.88 -3.36
N ALA A 150 -2.57 19.91 -3.43
CA ALA A 150 -2.07 20.60 -2.23
C ALA A 150 -3.22 21.24 -1.43
N GLU A 151 -4.19 21.86 -2.10
CA GLU A 151 -5.35 22.47 -1.46
C GLU A 151 -6.29 21.44 -0.82
N ILE A 152 -6.65 20.39 -1.55
CA ILE A 152 -7.56 19.37 -1.01
C ILE A 152 -6.90 18.52 0.08
N ASN A 153 -5.56 18.41 0.09
CA ASN A 153 -4.83 17.70 1.15
C ASN A 153 -5.04 18.36 2.52
N ARG A 154 -5.06 19.71 2.58
CA ARG A 154 -5.25 20.47 3.83
C ARG A 154 -6.57 20.14 4.53
N ILE A 155 -7.61 19.85 3.76
CA ILE A 155 -8.93 19.49 4.29
C ILE A 155 -9.11 17.99 4.52
N ALA A 156 -8.20 17.15 4.01
CA ALA A 156 -8.29 15.71 4.18
C ALA A 156 -8.12 15.35 5.66
N THR A 157 -9.00 14.50 6.19
CA THR A 157 -8.84 13.99 7.56
C THR A 157 -7.57 13.13 7.67
N PRO A 158 -6.86 13.14 8.81
CA PRO A 158 -5.71 12.26 9.02
C PRO A 158 -6.03 10.79 8.70
N ASN A 159 -5.10 10.11 8.05
CA ASN A 159 -5.16 8.71 7.62
C ASN A 159 -6.33 8.40 6.67
N THR A 160 -6.65 9.36 5.81
CA THR A 160 -7.65 9.18 4.75
C THR A 160 -7.11 9.62 3.39
N MET A 161 -7.80 9.17 2.34
CA MET A 161 -7.55 9.59 0.97
C MET A 161 -8.73 10.42 0.47
N VAL A 162 -8.41 11.56 -0.15
CA VAL A 162 -9.36 12.39 -0.91
C VAL A 162 -8.94 12.49 -2.37
N VAL A 163 -9.93 12.61 -3.25
CA VAL A 163 -9.74 12.86 -4.67
C VAL A 163 -10.48 14.11 -5.13
N GLY A 164 -9.85 14.84 -6.04
CA GLY A 164 -10.46 15.98 -6.70
C GLY A 164 -11.54 15.58 -7.71
N GLY A 165 -12.42 16.53 -8.02
CA GLY A 165 -13.55 16.32 -8.93
C GLY A 165 -13.16 15.84 -10.32
N SER A 166 -12.05 16.34 -10.88
CA SER A 166 -11.57 15.95 -12.22
C SER A 166 -11.21 14.47 -12.26
N LEU A 167 -10.40 14.01 -11.30
CA LEU A 167 -10.07 12.59 -11.17
C LEU A 167 -11.34 11.75 -10.92
N TYR A 168 -12.22 12.21 -10.03
CA TYR A 168 -13.46 11.49 -9.72
C TYR A 168 -14.36 11.31 -10.95
N GLN A 169 -14.52 12.34 -11.79
CA GLN A 169 -15.33 12.21 -13.01
C GLN A 169 -14.74 11.22 -14.00
N ILE A 170 -13.41 11.16 -14.14
CA ILE A 170 -12.76 10.18 -15.01
C ILE A 170 -13.03 8.76 -14.51
N ILE A 171 -12.77 8.46 -13.24
CA ILE A 171 -12.98 7.11 -12.71
C ILE A 171 -14.46 6.71 -12.70
N LYS A 172 -15.37 7.67 -12.52
CA LYS A 172 -16.82 7.44 -12.61
C LYS A 172 -17.29 7.14 -14.04
N SER A 173 -16.55 7.57 -15.06
CA SER A 173 -16.87 7.29 -16.47
C SER A 173 -16.53 5.86 -16.90
N PHE A 174 -15.75 5.11 -16.11
CA PHE A 174 -15.44 3.71 -16.35
C PHE A 174 -16.62 2.80 -15.99
N PRO A 175 -16.61 1.51 -16.43
CA PRO A 175 -17.67 0.56 -16.08
C PRO A 175 -17.92 0.51 -14.57
N SER A 176 -19.15 0.23 -14.15
CA SER A 176 -19.55 0.20 -12.74
C SER A 176 -18.65 -0.67 -11.87
N SER A 177 -18.11 -1.76 -12.43
CA SER A 177 -17.16 -2.66 -11.80
C SER A 177 -15.86 -2.01 -11.34
N PHE A 178 -15.52 -0.81 -11.85
CA PHE A 178 -14.35 -0.07 -11.41
C PHE A 178 -14.47 0.39 -9.96
N LEU A 179 -15.66 0.84 -9.54
CA LEU A 179 -15.89 1.39 -8.20
C LEU A 179 -16.52 0.39 -7.22
N GLU A 180 -16.77 -0.85 -7.66
CA GLU A 180 -17.41 -1.89 -6.85
C GLU A 180 -16.65 -2.22 -5.57
N ASP A 181 -15.32 -2.07 -5.56
CA ASP A 181 -14.46 -2.35 -4.40
C ASP A 181 -14.27 -1.17 -3.44
N TYR A 182 -14.77 0.03 -3.79
CA TYR A 182 -14.50 1.26 -3.04
C TYR A 182 -15.76 1.90 -2.47
N LEU A 183 -15.61 2.56 -1.34
CA LEU A 183 -16.56 3.50 -0.79
C LEU A 183 -16.14 4.91 -1.21
N CYS A 184 -17.01 5.59 -1.96
CA CYS A 184 -16.82 6.97 -2.36
C CYS A 184 -17.88 7.85 -1.67
N LYS A 185 -17.45 8.91 -0.98
CA LYS A 185 -18.34 9.87 -0.31
C LYS A 185 -17.93 11.29 -0.65
N VAL A 186 -18.88 12.20 -0.76
CA VAL A 186 -18.57 13.64 -0.83
C VAL A 186 -17.87 14.03 0.49
N ALA A 187 -16.68 14.61 0.38
CA ALA A 187 -15.86 15.04 1.50
C ALA A 187 -15.90 16.57 1.68
N GLY A 188 -16.23 17.32 0.63
CA GLY A 188 -16.35 18.76 0.67
C GLY A 188 -16.22 19.38 -0.71
N GLU A 189 -16.00 20.68 -0.74
CA GLU A 189 -15.79 21.45 -1.96
C GLU A 189 -14.67 22.47 -1.73
N TYR A 190 -13.90 22.77 -2.77
CA TYR A 190 -12.88 23.81 -2.78
C TYR A 190 -13.29 24.94 -3.74
N SER A 191 -13.17 26.19 -3.30
CA SER A 191 -13.48 27.35 -4.17
C SER A 191 -12.24 27.75 -4.96
N LEU A 192 -12.30 27.69 -6.30
CA LEU A 192 -11.19 28.14 -7.15
C LEU A 192 -11.19 29.68 -7.28
N GLY A 193 -10.48 30.36 -6.39
CA GLY A 193 -10.27 31.82 -6.44
C GLY A 193 -11.57 32.63 -6.27
N ASP A 194 -11.60 33.86 -6.83
CA ASP A 194 -12.76 34.76 -6.77
C ASP A 194 -13.97 34.30 -7.63
N LEU A 195 -13.82 33.22 -8.39
CA LEU A 195 -14.88 32.64 -9.20
C LEU A 195 -15.70 31.67 -8.34
N LYS A 196 -17.02 31.93 -8.22
CA LYS A 196 -18.01 31.16 -7.43
C LYS A 196 -18.25 29.69 -7.86
N ARG A 197 -17.29 29.01 -8.50
CA ARG A 197 -17.42 27.60 -8.89
C ARG A 197 -16.77 26.72 -7.84
N ALA A 198 -17.61 25.97 -7.14
CA ALA A 198 -17.19 24.95 -6.19
C ALA A 198 -16.63 23.72 -6.92
N TYR A 199 -15.44 23.29 -6.51
CA TYR A 199 -14.77 22.10 -7.01
C TYR A 199 -14.99 20.94 -6.03
N PRO A 200 -15.74 19.89 -6.42
CA PRO A 200 -16.13 18.84 -5.49
C PRO A 200 -14.96 17.94 -5.13
N ILE A 201 -14.98 17.45 -3.90
CA ILE A 201 -13.93 16.60 -3.31
C ILE A 201 -14.59 15.36 -2.74
N TYR A 202 -13.97 14.20 -2.98
CA TYR A 202 -14.52 12.92 -2.59
C TYR A 202 -13.53 12.15 -1.73
N SER A 203 -13.98 11.59 -0.60
CA SER A 203 -13.21 10.59 0.15
C SER A 203 -13.36 9.24 -0.52
N ILE A 204 -12.24 8.51 -0.64
CA ILE A 204 -12.20 7.14 -1.15
C ILE A 204 -11.58 6.22 -0.10
N ALA A 205 -12.25 5.09 0.15
CA ALA A 205 -11.77 4.03 1.05
C ALA A 205 -12.05 2.64 0.45
N SER A 206 -11.24 1.64 0.83
CA SER A 206 -11.50 0.23 0.48
C SER A 206 -12.67 -0.32 1.29
N LYS A 207 -13.56 -1.09 0.64
CA LYS A 207 -14.61 -1.84 1.36
C LYS A 207 -14.02 -2.91 2.28
N TYR A 208 -12.94 -3.57 1.85
CA TYR A 208 -12.35 -4.73 2.55
C TYR A 208 -11.72 -4.37 3.90
N VAL A 209 -11.03 -3.22 3.98
CA VAL A 209 -10.36 -2.78 5.22
C VAL A 209 -11.38 -2.40 6.28
N ARG A 210 -12.53 -1.84 5.86
CA ARG A 210 -13.58 -1.40 6.78
C ARG A 210 -14.44 -2.54 7.33
N LEU A 211 -14.73 -3.55 6.51
CA LEU A 211 -15.55 -4.72 6.89
C LEU A 211 -15.05 -5.38 8.18
N ARG A 212 -13.73 -5.53 8.34
CA ARG A 212 -13.17 -6.12 9.56
C ARG A 212 -13.18 -5.17 10.77
N GLN A 213 -13.02 -3.86 10.56
CA GLN A 213 -13.06 -2.91 11.66
C GLN A 213 -14.47 -2.80 12.27
N ASP A 214 -15.50 -2.87 11.43
CA ASP A 214 -16.90 -2.94 11.87
C ASP A 214 -17.22 -4.30 12.57
N GLN A 215 -16.64 -5.41 12.10
CA GLN A 215 -16.75 -6.72 12.79
C GLN A 215 -16.05 -6.73 14.16
N LEU A 216 -14.81 -6.23 14.25
CA LEU A 216 -14.06 -6.12 15.51
C LEU A 216 -14.81 -5.27 16.54
N LEU A 217 -15.45 -4.16 16.12
CA LEU A 217 -16.26 -3.32 17.00
C LEU A 217 -17.49 -4.08 17.56
N ASN A 218 -18.16 -4.87 16.72
CA ASN A 218 -19.30 -5.71 17.14
C ASN A 218 -18.87 -6.88 18.04
N ASP A 219 -17.71 -7.50 17.76
CA ASP A 219 -17.17 -8.59 18.57
C ASP A 219 -16.75 -8.09 19.96
N THR A 220 -16.20 -6.87 20.04
CA THR A 220 -15.81 -6.25 21.33
C THR A 220 -17.01 -6.00 22.26
N GLU A 221 -18.20 -5.73 21.72
CA GLU A 221 -19.43 -5.63 22.52
C GLU A 221 -19.90 -6.99 23.08
N SER A 222 -19.60 -8.09 22.38
CA SER A 222 -19.97 -9.45 22.79
C SER A 222 -18.97 -10.11 23.76
N ILE A 223 -17.68 -9.73 23.70
CA ILE A 223 -16.59 -10.30 24.52
C ILE A 223 -16.66 -9.84 26.00
N ASN A 224 -17.34 -8.73 26.30
CA ASN A 224 -17.51 -8.25 27.68
C ASN A 224 -18.45 -9.11 28.56
N LYS A 225 -18.93 -10.26 28.09
CA LYS A 225 -19.86 -11.13 28.83
C LYS A 225 -19.32 -12.50 29.24
N SER A 226 -18.08 -12.87 28.96
CA SER A 226 -17.58 -14.20 29.37
C SER A 226 -16.06 -14.23 29.54
N ARG A 227 -15.56 -13.98 30.76
CA ARG A 227 -14.17 -14.26 31.13
C ARG A 227 -14.13 -15.34 32.20
N GLY A 228 -13.58 -16.49 31.83
CA GLY A 228 -13.17 -17.53 32.78
C GLY A 228 -12.99 -18.89 32.13
N VAL A 229 -11.87 -19.13 31.43
CA VAL A 229 -11.30 -20.48 31.25
C VAL A 229 -9.77 -20.38 31.12
N GLU A 230 -9.04 -21.02 32.02
CA GLU A 230 -7.61 -21.35 31.88
C GLU A 230 -7.43 -22.49 30.87
N VAL A 231 -6.46 -22.37 29.95
CA VAL A 231 -6.14 -23.44 28.99
C VAL A 231 -4.81 -24.08 29.38
N SER A 232 -4.87 -25.36 29.75
CA SER A 232 -3.72 -26.21 30.03
C SER A 232 -3.12 -26.80 28.74
N LEU A 233 -1.79 -26.83 28.71
CA LEU A 233 -0.94 -27.26 27.59
C LEU A 233 -0.85 -28.79 27.50
N ILE A 234 -1.37 -29.37 26.41
CA ILE A 234 -0.88 -30.65 25.85
C ILE A 234 -0.99 -30.57 24.31
N ARG A 235 0.12 -30.31 23.61
CA ARG A 235 0.21 -30.42 22.13
C ARG A 235 0.90 -31.74 21.77
N ASN A 236 0.12 -32.72 21.31
CA ASN A 236 0.63 -33.87 20.56
C ASN A 236 0.71 -33.53 19.06
N SER A 237 1.77 -34.03 18.41
CA SER A 237 2.23 -33.78 17.05
C SER A 237 1.26 -34.21 15.94
N SER A 238 0.32 -33.33 15.61
CA SER A 238 -0.33 -33.24 14.29
C SER A 238 -0.53 -31.75 13.99
N SER A 239 0.16 -31.24 12.97
CA SER A 239 0.18 -29.81 12.60
C SER A 239 -1.18 -29.41 11.98
N SER A 240 -2.14 -29.09 12.84
CA SER A 240 -3.50 -28.67 12.48
C SER A 240 -3.62 -27.17 12.19
N GLY A 241 -2.67 -26.61 11.44
CA GLY A 241 -2.66 -25.19 11.09
C GLY A 241 -3.55 -24.86 9.88
N ASN A 242 -4.12 -23.66 9.86
CA ASN A 242 -4.83 -23.10 8.71
C ASN A 242 -3.85 -22.30 7.85
N ILE A 243 -3.72 -22.66 6.57
CA ILE A 243 -2.84 -21.99 5.61
C ILE A 243 -3.68 -21.40 4.48
N LEU A 244 -3.42 -20.14 4.15
CA LEU A 244 -3.91 -19.51 2.93
C LEU A 244 -2.80 -19.53 1.88
N LEU A 245 -3.04 -20.17 0.74
CA LEU A 245 -2.13 -20.25 -0.40
C LEU A 245 -2.68 -19.42 -1.56
N VAL A 246 -1.88 -18.47 -2.06
CA VAL A 246 -2.29 -17.54 -3.13
C VAL A 246 -1.23 -17.50 -4.22
N ASP A 247 -1.62 -17.91 -5.43
CA ASP A 247 -0.76 -17.99 -6.61
C ASP A 247 -1.63 -17.96 -7.87
N ASP A 248 -1.28 -17.20 -8.90
CA ASP A 248 -2.07 -17.13 -10.13
C ASP A 248 -1.90 -18.34 -11.05
N ASP A 249 -0.94 -19.22 -10.76
CA ASP A 249 -0.73 -20.49 -11.45
C ASP A 249 -1.48 -21.66 -10.75
N PRO A 250 -2.54 -22.22 -11.38
CA PRO A 250 -3.31 -23.32 -10.81
C PRO A 250 -2.50 -24.60 -10.55
N ASP A 251 -1.47 -24.87 -11.34
CA ASP A 251 -0.65 -26.08 -11.19
C ASP A 251 0.25 -25.97 -9.96
N ILE A 252 0.77 -24.77 -9.70
CA ILE A 252 1.53 -24.46 -8.47
C ILE A 252 0.61 -24.56 -7.25
N LEU A 253 -0.59 -23.98 -7.31
CA LEU A 253 -1.59 -24.10 -6.25
C LEU A 253 -1.89 -25.55 -5.91
N LEU A 254 -2.18 -26.38 -6.93
CA LEU A 254 -2.51 -27.78 -6.75
C LEU A 254 -1.34 -28.55 -6.11
N THR A 255 -0.12 -28.30 -6.58
CA THR A 255 1.09 -28.96 -6.11
C THR A 255 1.35 -28.65 -4.64
N PHE A 256 1.43 -27.37 -4.28
CA PHE A 256 1.73 -26.98 -2.89
C PHE A 256 0.57 -27.25 -1.94
N LYS A 257 -0.68 -27.12 -2.39
CA LYS A 257 -1.85 -27.54 -1.61
C LYS A 257 -1.75 -29.03 -1.27
N SER A 258 -1.46 -29.88 -2.25
CA SER A 258 -1.29 -31.32 -2.01
C SER A 258 -0.17 -31.62 -1.02
N PHE A 259 0.98 -30.93 -1.11
CA PHE A 259 2.08 -31.10 -0.16
C PHE A 259 1.63 -30.77 1.27
N LEU A 260 0.92 -29.66 1.47
CA LEU A 260 0.48 -29.20 2.78
C LEU A 260 -0.64 -30.05 3.38
N GLU A 261 -1.64 -30.44 2.58
CA GLU A 261 -2.77 -31.26 3.06
C GLU A 261 -2.32 -32.66 3.49
N VAL A 262 -1.32 -33.25 2.80
CA VAL A 262 -0.71 -34.52 3.21
C VAL A 262 -0.05 -34.44 4.59
N GLU A 263 0.50 -33.28 4.96
CA GLU A 263 1.07 -33.02 6.28
C GLU A 263 0.03 -32.60 7.33
N GLY A 264 -1.27 -32.66 6.97
CA GLY A 264 -2.40 -32.42 7.88
C GLY A 264 -2.82 -30.96 8.02
N TYR A 265 -2.27 -30.04 7.22
CA TYR A 265 -2.71 -28.65 7.19
C TYR A 265 -4.07 -28.48 6.52
N LYS A 266 -4.86 -27.52 6.99
CA LYS A 266 -6.07 -27.07 6.30
C LYS A 266 -5.71 -25.95 5.33
N VAL A 267 -5.93 -26.15 4.04
CA VAL A 267 -5.43 -25.23 3.01
C VAL A 267 -6.58 -24.62 2.21
N ASP A 268 -6.72 -23.31 2.34
CA ASP A 268 -7.51 -22.51 1.40
C ASP A 268 -6.56 -22.05 0.27
N ALA A 269 -6.85 -22.44 -0.97
CA ALA A 269 -6.05 -22.09 -2.14
C ALA A 269 -6.86 -21.20 -3.09
N LEU A 270 -6.32 -20.04 -3.44
CA LEU A 270 -6.99 -19.04 -4.27
C LEU A 270 -6.08 -18.58 -5.40
N ASN A 271 -6.59 -18.61 -6.64
CA ASN A 271 -5.85 -18.24 -7.84
C ASN A 271 -5.97 -16.77 -8.23
N ASN A 272 -6.54 -15.97 -7.34
CA ASN A 272 -6.82 -14.57 -7.57
C ASN A 272 -6.60 -13.78 -6.28
N SER A 273 -5.84 -12.70 -6.37
CA SER A 273 -5.44 -11.88 -5.22
C SER A 273 -6.55 -10.97 -4.69
N GLU A 274 -7.50 -10.54 -5.52
CA GLU A 274 -8.68 -9.78 -5.10
C GLU A 274 -9.62 -10.70 -4.29
N ASP A 275 -9.87 -11.92 -4.78
CA ASP A 275 -10.65 -12.93 -4.07
C ASP A 275 -9.96 -13.39 -2.78
N ALA A 276 -8.63 -13.54 -2.80
CA ALA A 276 -7.85 -13.85 -1.60
C ALA A 276 -7.96 -12.77 -0.52
N LEU A 277 -7.88 -11.49 -0.90
CA LEU A 277 -8.08 -10.40 0.04
C LEU A 277 -9.49 -10.40 0.62
N LYS A 278 -10.51 -10.59 -0.24
CA LYS A 278 -11.91 -10.67 0.19
C LYS A 278 -12.12 -11.82 1.16
N HIS A 279 -11.64 -13.02 0.82
CA HIS A 279 -11.73 -14.21 1.66
C HIS A 279 -11.03 -14.00 3.00
N PHE A 280 -9.80 -13.46 2.98
CA PHE A 280 -9.04 -13.14 4.18
C PHE A 280 -9.76 -12.12 5.08
N SER A 281 -10.36 -11.08 4.48
CA SER A 281 -11.08 -10.02 5.23
C SER A 281 -12.36 -10.51 5.92
N GLN A 282 -12.90 -11.65 5.50
CA GLN A 282 -14.12 -12.25 6.06
C GLN A 282 -13.84 -13.25 7.18
N ARG A 283 -12.57 -13.57 7.43
CA ARG A 283 -12.15 -14.46 8.52
C ARG A 283 -11.84 -13.66 9.78
N GLU A 284 -12.01 -14.32 10.92
CA GLU A 284 -11.63 -13.80 12.22
C GLU A 284 -10.12 -13.52 12.30
N ALA A 285 -9.72 -12.68 13.26
CA ALA A 285 -8.31 -12.43 13.51
C ALA A 285 -7.56 -13.70 13.89
N SER A 286 -6.32 -13.82 13.42
CA SER A 286 -5.47 -14.99 13.65
C SER A 286 -6.05 -16.32 13.14
N TYR A 287 -7.05 -16.29 12.24
CA TYR A 287 -7.62 -17.51 11.65
C TYR A 287 -6.58 -18.30 10.84
N TYR A 288 -5.72 -17.60 10.09
CA TYR A 288 -4.63 -18.20 9.34
C TYR A 288 -3.34 -18.15 10.14
N ASP A 289 -2.72 -19.31 10.35
CA ASP A 289 -1.41 -19.42 10.98
C ASP A 289 -0.29 -18.99 10.03
N LEU A 290 -0.52 -19.14 8.72
CA LEU A 290 0.43 -18.78 7.68
C LEU A 290 -0.27 -18.44 6.35
N VAL A 291 0.21 -17.41 5.67
CA VAL A 291 -0.15 -17.09 4.29
C VAL A 291 1.07 -17.30 3.39
N LEU A 292 0.86 -18.04 2.31
CA LEU A 292 1.83 -18.26 1.23
C LEU A 292 1.40 -17.45 0.01
N LEU A 293 2.31 -16.64 -0.49
CA LEU A 293 1.95 -15.58 -1.44
C LEU A 293 2.94 -15.50 -2.59
N ASP A 294 2.48 -15.68 -3.83
CA ASP A 294 3.30 -15.32 -4.99
C ASP A 294 3.46 -13.80 -5.12
N ILE A 295 4.62 -13.36 -5.61
CA ILE A 295 4.90 -11.93 -5.79
C ILE A 295 4.29 -11.41 -7.10
N ARG A 296 4.40 -12.16 -8.19
CA ARG A 296 4.07 -11.76 -9.55
C ARG A 296 2.70 -12.28 -9.96
N MET A 297 1.65 -11.69 -9.38
CA MET A 297 0.27 -11.95 -9.79
C MET A 297 -0.31 -10.78 -10.61
N PRO A 298 -1.26 -11.05 -11.53
CA PRO A 298 -2.00 -10.02 -12.24
C PRO A 298 -2.89 -9.21 -11.28
N ARG A 299 -3.23 -7.99 -11.71
CA ARG A 299 -4.06 -7.04 -10.94
C ARG A 299 -3.40 -6.61 -9.63
N LEU A 300 -3.68 -7.28 -8.51
CA LEU A 300 -3.10 -7.02 -7.20
C LEU A 300 -1.92 -7.97 -6.99
N ASN A 301 -0.69 -7.43 -7.00
CA ASN A 301 0.51 -8.24 -6.81
C ASN A 301 0.71 -8.64 -5.34
N GLY A 302 1.57 -9.63 -5.09
CA GLY A 302 1.77 -10.16 -3.73
C GLY A 302 2.25 -9.13 -2.72
N LEU A 303 3.04 -8.15 -3.14
CA LEU A 303 3.54 -7.13 -2.22
C LEU A 303 2.42 -6.14 -1.83
N GLN A 304 1.49 -5.87 -2.73
CA GLN A 304 0.29 -5.05 -2.44
C GLN A 304 -0.69 -5.81 -1.55
N LEU A 305 -0.89 -7.11 -1.84
CA LEU A 305 -1.73 -7.98 -1.04
C LEU A 305 -1.19 -8.12 0.39
N PHE A 306 0.14 -8.24 0.54
CA PHE A 306 0.82 -8.22 1.84
C PHE A 306 0.43 -7.02 2.70
N TYR A 307 0.54 -5.79 2.18
CA TYR A 307 0.20 -4.58 2.95
C TYR A 307 -1.27 -4.56 3.37
N ARG A 308 -2.17 -5.03 2.51
CA ARG A 308 -3.62 -5.08 2.82
C ARG A 308 -3.94 -6.13 3.86
N MET A 309 -3.37 -7.33 3.74
CA MET A 309 -3.52 -8.37 4.76
C MET A 309 -2.97 -7.91 6.10
N LYS A 310 -1.78 -7.28 6.13
CA LYS A 310 -1.19 -6.72 7.36
C LYS A 310 -1.99 -5.55 7.97
N SER A 311 -2.76 -4.82 7.17
CA SER A 311 -3.66 -3.78 7.67
C SER A 311 -4.89 -4.35 8.38
N ILE A 312 -5.32 -5.54 7.95
CA ILE A 312 -6.47 -6.29 8.45
C ILE A 312 -6.05 -7.11 9.68
N ASP A 313 -4.89 -7.76 9.61
CA ASP A 313 -4.30 -8.60 10.66
C ASP A 313 -2.78 -8.41 10.69
N MET A 314 -2.29 -7.67 11.69
CA MET A 314 -0.87 -7.34 11.78
C MET A 314 0.01 -8.56 12.07
N ASP A 315 -0.51 -9.52 12.84
CA ASP A 315 0.26 -10.64 13.39
C ASP A 315 0.34 -11.84 12.44
N THR A 316 -0.51 -11.87 11.40
CA THR A 316 -0.52 -12.93 10.39
C THR A 316 0.86 -13.14 9.77
N LYS A 317 1.38 -14.37 9.83
CA LYS A 317 2.66 -14.72 9.22
C LYS A 317 2.52 -14.83 7.70
N ILE A 318 3.47 -14.25 6.95
CA ILE A 318 3.47 -14.30 5.50
C ILE A 318 4.83 -14.78 4.99
N ILE A 319 4.82 -15.76 4.09
CA ILE A 319 5.98 -16.18 3.29
C ILE A 319 5.68 -15.92 1.82
N PHE A 320 6.64 -15.32 1.13
CA PHE A 320 6.58 -15.18 -0.31
C PHE A 320 7.10 -16.44 -1.00
N VAL A 321 6.37 -16.95 -1.99
CA VAL A 321 6.78 -18.13 -2.77
C VAL A 321 6.90 -17.71 -4.22
N SER A 322 8.11 -17.46 -4.74
CA SER A 322 8.27 -16.78 -6.02
C SER A 322 9.42 -17.30 -6.89
N ALA A 323 9.21 -17.26 -8.21
CA ALA A 323 10.26 -17.50 -9.21
C ALA A 323 11.04 -16.23 -9.61
N LEU A 324 10.78 -15.08 -8.96
CA LEU A 324 11.42 -13.81 -9.30
C LEU A 324 12.83 -13.72 -8.72
N GLU A 325 13.85 -13.54 -9.57
CA GLU A 325 15.25 -13.44 -9.13
C GLU A 325 15.48 -12.30 -8.12
N ALA A 326 14.88 -11.13 -8.39
CA ALA A 326 14.96 -9.95 -7.53
C ALA A 326 14.02 -10.00 -6.31
N ALA A 327 13.37 -11.14 -6.02
CA ALA A 327 12.38 -11.22 -4.96
C ALA A 327 12.95 -10.90 -3.58
N GLU A 328 14.12 -11.44 -3.23
CA GLU A 328 14.78 -11.18 -1.94
C GLU A 328 15.02 -9.69 -1.71
N GLU A 329 15.53 -8.98 -2.72
CA GLU A 329 15.72 -7.53 -2.66
C GLU A 329 14.38 -6.81 -2.48
N LEU A 330 13.37 -7.15 -3.27
CA LEU A 330 12.05 -6.52 -3.21
C LEU A 330 11.34 -6.71 -1.87
N ILE A 331 11.48 -7.88 -1.24
CA ILE A 331 10.90 -8.17 0.06
C ILE A 331 11.78 -7.68 1.22
N SER A 332 13.08 -7.45 1.02
CA SER A 332 13.94 -6.84 2.06
C SER A 332 13.50 -5.40 2.38
N LEU A 333 12.89 -4.75 1.39
CA LEU A 333 12.23 -3.45 1.55
C LEU A 333 10.86 -3.60 2.22
N LEU A 334 10.29 -4.82 2.19
CA LEU A 334 9.05 -5.08 2.89
C LEU A 334 9.29 -5.16 4.38
N PRO A 335 8.35 -4.64 5.15
CA PRO A 335 8.66 -4.33 6.51
C PRO A 335 8.12 -5.44 7.45
N GLY A 336 8.86 -5.79 8.52
CA GLY A 336 8.56 -6.98 9.35
C GLY A 336 8.90 -8.32 8.68
N ILE A 337 9.59 -8.26 7.53
CA ILE A 337 9.97 -9.40 6.71
C ILE A 337 11.50 -9.55 6.78
N LYS A 338 11.97 -10.75 7.13
CA LYS A 338 13.39 -11.11 7.07
C LYS A 338 13.61 -11.85 5.76
N SER A 339 14.34 -11.24 4.83
CA SER A 339 14.43 -11.73 3.45
C SER A 339 14.96 -13.16 3.31
N ASP A 340 15.77 -13.64 4.26
CA ASP A 340 16.27 -15.01 4.37
C ASP A 340 15.23 -16.02 4.90
N LYS A 341 14.26 -15.56 5.68
CA LYS A 341 13.23 -16.40 6.32
C LYS A 341 11.89 -16.39 5.58
N ASN A 342 11.48 -15.25 5.05
CA ASN A 342 10.14 -15.04 4.53
C ASN A 342 10.04 -15.22 3.01
N ILE A 343 10.96 -15.99 2.42
CA ILE A 343 10.92 -16.35 1.01
C ILE A 343 11.21 -17.82 0.76
N ILE A 344 10.52 -18.34 -0.24
CA ILE A 344 10.76 -19.63 -0.90
C ILE A 344 10.95 -19.34 -2.39
N LYS A 345 12.11 -19.70 -2.94
CA LYS A 345 12.40 -19.57 -4.38
C LYS A 345 11.85 -20.78 -5.13
N LYS A 346 11.14 -20.53 -6.24
CA LYS A 346 10.70 -21.56 -7.18
C LYS A 346 11.77 -21.75 -8.27
N PRO A 347 12.01 -22.98 -8.76
CA PRO A 347 11.37 -24.24 -8.35
C PRO A 347 11.89 -24.75 -7.00
N ILE A 348 11.04 -25.49 -6.27
CA ILE A 348 11.38 -26.12 -4.99
C ILE A 348 10.72 -27.50 -4.87
N GLY A 349 11.43 -28.47 -4.29
CA GLY A 349 10.91 -29.81 -4.00
C GLY A 349 10.02 -29.84 -2.75
N LYS A 350 9.34 -30.96 -2.52
CA LYS A 350 8.39 -31.14 -1.41
C LYS A 350 9.06 -30.95 -0.04
N GLU A 351 10.16 -31.66 0.21
CA GLU A 351 10.84 -31.71 1.51
C GLU A 351 11.34 -30.32 1.95
N PRO A 352 12.16 -29.59 1.16
CA PRO A 352 12.65 -28.26 1.56
C PRO A 352 11.52 -27.22 1.66
N PHE A 353 10.43 -27.39 0.90
CA PHE A 353 9.25 -26.55 1.05
C PHE A 353 8.62 -26.75 2.43
N LEU A 354 8.32 -28.00 2.81
CA LEU A 354 7.67 -28.32 4.08
C LEU A 354 8.53 -27.96 5.30
N GLU A 355 9.85 -28.17 5.23
CA GLU A 355 10.78 -27.75 6.29
C GLU A 355 10.65 -26.25 6.58
N LYS A 356 10.58 -25.43 5.52
CA LYS A 356 10.42 -23.98 5.66
C LYS A 356 9.08 -23.61 6.30
N ILE A 357 7.99 -24.24 5.85
CA ILE A 357 6.64 -24.00 6.37
C ILE A 357 6.57 -24.33 7.87
N ASN A 358 7.05 -25.51 8.25
CA ASN A 358 7.05 -25.97 9.63
C ASN A 358 7.89 -25.04 10.52
N SER A 359 9.05 -24.58 10.04
CA SER A 359 9.89 -23.65 10.79
C SER A 359 9.17 -22.34 11.11
N MET A 360 8.38 -21.81 10.17
CA MET A 360 7.67 -20.54 10.33
C MET A 360 6.45 -20.65 11.24
N ILE A 361 5.71 -21.76 11.16
CA ILE A 361 4.53 -21.98 11.99
C ILE A 361 4.94 -22.18 13.46
N LEU A 362 6.06 -22.88 13.71
CA LEU A 362 6.56 -23.17 15.06
C LEU A 362 7.23 -21.97 15.77
N GLU A 363 7.70 -20.96 15.04
CA GLU A 363 8.21 -19.72 15.65
C GLU A 363 7.07 -19.00 16.40
N SER A 364 7.21 -18.79 17.72
CA SER A 364 6.24 -17.96 18.47
C SER A 364 6.36 -16.49 18.04
N PRO A 365 5.27 -15.69 18.05
CA PRO A 365 5.28 -14.30 17.60
C PRO A 365 6.31 -13.42 18.31
#